data_AF-A0A9N9K913-F1
#
_entry.id   AF-A0A9N9K913-F1
#
_cell.length_a   1.000
_cell.length_b   1.000
_cell.length_c   1.000
_cell.angle_alpha   90.00
_cell.angle_beta   90.00
_cell.angle_gamma   90.00
#
_symmetry.space_group_name_H-M   'P 1'
#
loop_
_entity.id
_entity.type
_entity.pdbx_description
1 polymer ?
#
loop_
_entity_poly.entity_id
_entity_poly.type
_entity_poly.pdbx_seq_one_letter_code
_entity_poly.pdbx_strand_id
1 'polypeptide(L)'
;KQLKEFSFRGVDSWVEEIIKALQSQANSLVSIKLECVNLSESLLNSLSKYKNLENLMILNYSGLNIRLRNVELKNLKKLYIKRLLMNIKMPNLKELTLE
;
A
#
# COMPACT_ATOMS: atom_id res chain seq x y z
N LYS A 1 -7.58 -1.21 23.41
CA LYS A 1 -6.58 -0.28 22.84
C LYS A 1 -6.79 -0.21 21.33
N GLN A 2 -6.75 0.97 20.71
CA GLN A 2 -6.91 1.14 19.26
C GLN A 2 -5.55 1.31 18.60
N LEU A 3 -5.28 0.57 17.52
CA LEU A 3 -4.02 0.69 16.78
C LEU A 3 -4.08 1.90 15.84
N LYS A 4 -3.13 2.84 15.98
CA LYS A 4 -3.06 4.07 15.16
C LYS A 4 -2.06 3.99 14.02
N GLU A 5 -0.97 3.27 14.24
CA GLU A 5 0.14 3.16 13.28
C GLU A 5 0.53 1.71 13.14
N PHE A 6 0.87 1.31 11.91
CA PHE A 6 1.34 -0.03 11.61
C PHE A 6 2.54 0.02 10.67
N SER A 7 3.60 -0.72 11.00
CA SER A 7 4.76 -0.88 10.12
C SER A 7 5.08 -2.36 9.95
N PHE A 8 5.31 -2.75 8.71
CA PHE A 8 5.73 -4.09 8.34
C PHE A 8 6.90 -4.01 7.37
N ARG A 9 7.96 -4.80 7.65
CA ARG A 9 9.08 -5.01 6.76
C ARG A 9 9.25 -6.51 6.56
N GLY A 10 9.13 -6.98 5.33
CA GLY A 10 9.23 -8.40 5.04
C GLY A 10 9.11 -8.68 3.55
N VAL A 11 9.90 -9.64 3.07
CA VAL A 11 10.03 -10.01 1.65
C VAL A 11 8.92 -10.95 1.18
N ASP A 12 7.97 -11.27 2.06
CA ASP A 12 7.12 -12.45 1.95
C ASP A 12 5.67 -12.17 1.57
N SER A 13 5.02 -13.23 1.08
CA SER A 13 3.63 -13.28 0.61
C SER A 13 2.56 -12.87 1.64
N TRP A 14 2.93 -12.75 2.93
CA TRP A 14 1.99 -12.62 4.05
C TRP A 14 1.46 -11.20 4.28
N VAL A 15 2.02 -10.20 3.59
CA VAL A 15 1.59 -8.81 3.74
C VAL A 15 0.08 -8.67 3.51
N GLU A 16 -0.50 -9.47 2.62
CA GLU A 16 -1.92 -9.40 2.29
C GLU A 16 -2.79 -9.95 3.42
N GLU A 17 -2.41 -11.06 4.04
CA GLU A 17 -3.06 -11.66 5.20
C GLU A 17 -2.99 -10.73 6.40
N ILE A 18 -1.85 -10.07 6.61
CA ILE A 18 -1.66 -9.09 7.69
C ILE A 18 -2.58 -7.89 7.49
N ILE A 19 -2.60 -7.32 6.27
CA ILE A 19 -3.48 -6.19 5.95
C ILE A 19 -4.96 -6.62 5.97
N LYS A 20 -5.30 -7.89 5.76
CA LYS A 20 -6.65 -8.41 5.99
C LYS A 20 -6.98 -8.51 7.49
N ALA A 21 -6.08 -9.06 8.29
CA ALA A 21 -6.26 -9.20 9.75
C ALA A 21 -6.43 -7.83 10.45
N LEU A 22 -5.69 -6.82 9.97
CA LEU A 22 -5.75 -5.45 10.47
C LEU A 22 -7.03 -4.70 10.06
N GLN A 23 -7.90 -5.27 9.22
CA GLN A 23 -9.19 -4.63 8.86
C GLN A 23 -10.08 -4.40 10.08
N SER A 24 -9.95 -5.22 11.12
CA SER A 24 -10.63 -5.00 12.41
C SER A 24 -10.25 -3.66 13.08
N GLN A 25 -9.10 -3.08 12.70
CA GLN A 25 -8.58 -1.80 13.16
C GLN A 25 -8.63 -0.71 12.07
N ALA A 26 -9.32 -0.96 10.95
CA ALA A 26 -9.29 -0.06 9.79
C ALA A 26 -9.78 1.37 10.07
N ASN A 27 -10.69 1.52 11.03
CA ASN A 27 -11.21 2.84 11.43
C ASN A 27 -10.28 3.58 12.40
N SER A 28 -9.29 2.91 13.00
CA SER A 28 -8.36 3.55 13.92
C SER A 28 -7.01 3.85 13.29
N LEU A 29 -6.59 3.06 12.30
CA LEU A 29 -5.31 3.22 11.62
C LEU A 29 -5.27 4.50 10.79
N VAL A 30 -4.25 5.32 11.07
CA VAL A 30 -3.96 6.62 10.44
C VAL A 30 -2.69 6.53 9.60
N SER A 31 -1.75 5.65 9.97
CA SER A 31 -0.48 5.47 9.26
C SER A 31 -0.17 3.99 9.00
N ILE A 32 0.21 3.66 7.76
CA ILE A 32 0.71 2.33 7.36
C ILE A 32 2.02 2.50 6.61
N LYS A 33 3.05 1.78 7.07
CA LYS A 33 4.35 1.66 6.40
C LYS A 33 4.61 0.21 6.01
N LEU A 34 4.79 -0.03 4.72
CA LEU A 34 5.14 -1.34 4.16
C LEU A 34 6.51 -1.25 3.51
N GLU A 35 7.43 -2.15 3.85
CA GLU A 35 8.78 -2.18 3.31
C GLU A 35 9.16 -3.58 2.83
N CYS A 36 9.84 -3.66 1.68
CA CYS A 36 10.27 -4.91 1.05
C CYS A 36 9.11 -5.82 0.59
N VAL A 37 7.89 -5.30 0.43
CA VAL A 37 6.69 -6.12 0.17
C VAL A 37 6.42 -6.39 -1.31
N ASN A 38 5.71 -7.48 -1.63
CA ASN A 38 5.17 -7.72 -2.96
C ASN A 38 3.81 -7.00 -3.13
N LEU A 39 3.76 -5.94 -3.93
CA LEU A 39 2.53 -5.22 -4.25
C LEU A 39 1.69 -6.00 -5.28
N SER A 40 0.47 -6.34 -4.88
CA SER A 40 -0.59 -6.87 -5.73
C SER A 40 -1.75 -5.87 -5.82
N GLU A 41 -2.58 -5.97 -6.86
CA GLU A 41 -3.84 -5.21 -6.92
C GLU A 41 -4.76 -5.54 -5.74
N SER A 42 -4.76 -6.80 -5.28
CA SER A 42 -5.53 -7.25 -4.12
C SER A 42 -5.10 -6.56 -2.82
N LEU A 43 -3.80 -6.39 -2.62
CA LEU A 43 -3.25 -5.65 -1.48
C LEU A 43 -3.68 -4.17 -1.52
N LEU A 44 -3.58 -3.52 -2.67
CA LEU A 44 -4.04 -2.12 -2.84
C LEU A 44 -5.54 -1.99 -2.58
N ASN A 45 -6.35 -2.92 -3.08
CA ASN A 45 -7.78 -2.96 -2.81
C ASN A 45 -8.07 -3.21 -1.31
N SER A 46 -7.25 -3.99 -0.62
CA SER A 46 -7.40 -4.20 0.82
C SER A 46 -7.08 -2.93 1.61
N LEU A 47 -6.06 -2.16 1.19
CA LEU A 47 -5.70 -0.87 1.78
C LEU A 47 -6.83 0.17 1.61
N SER A 48 -7.67 0.07 0.58
CA SER A 48 -8.83 0.95 0.38
C SER A 48 -9.81 1.01 1.56
N LYS A 49 -9.86 -0.07 2.35
CA LYS A 49 -10.81 -0.21 3.46
C LYS A 49 -10.43 0.67 4.65
N TYR A 50 -9.20 1.18 4.69
CA TYR A 50 -8.68 2.03 5.74
C TYR A 50 -9.05 3.49 5.48
N LYS A 51 -10.33 3.82 5.68
CA LYS A 51 -10.90 5.15 5.34
C LYS A 51 -10.25 6.31 6.10
N ASN A 52 -9.68 6.05 7.27
CA ASN A 52 -9.02 7.07 8.10
C ASN A 52 -7.50 7.10 7.92
N LEU A 53 -6.97 6.34 6.96
CA LEU A 53 -5.56 6.35 6.64
C LEU A 53 -5.18 7.71 6.04
N GLU A 54 -4.28 8.41 6.73
CA GLU A 54 -3.73 9.69 6.29
C GLU A 54 -2.37 9.50 5.62
N ASN A 55 -1.58 8.53 6.08
CA ASN A 55 -0.22 8.30 5.61
C ASN A 55 -0.04 6.85 5.14
N LEU A 56 0.35 6.69 3.87
CA LEU A 56 0.72 5.40 3.30
C LEU A 56 2.13 5.47 2.72
N MET A 57 3.05 4.73 3.33
CA MET A 57 4.42 4.58 2.85
C MET A 57 4.65 3.16 2.34
N ILE A 58 5.11 3.03 1.10
CA ILE A 58 5.47 1.75 0.50
C ILE A 58 6.89 1.84 -0.08
N LEU A 59 7.83 1.16 0.57
CA LEU A 59 9.26 1.25 0.30
C LEU A 59 9.80 -0.08 -0.22
N ASN A 60 10.71 -0.02 -1.18
CA ASN A 60 11.43 -1.18 -1.72
C ASN A 60 10.48 -2.33 -2.14
N TYR A 61 9.35 -1.99 -2.77
CA TYR A 61 8.35 -2.97 -3.15
C TYR A 61 8.73 -3.71 -4.45
N SER A 62 8.36 -4.98 -4.50
CA SER A 62 8.32 -5.79 -5.72
C SER A 62 6.87 -5.98 -6.17
N GLY A 63 6.61 -6.68 -7.28
CA GLY A 63 5.23 -6.91 -7.74
C GLY A 63 4.67 -5.82 -8.66
N LEU A 64 3.41 -5.99 -9.06
CA LEU A 64 2.78 -5.38 -10.24
C LEU A 64 3.67 -5.54 -11.49
N ASN A 65 3.59 -6.73 -12.08
CA ASN A 65 4.26 -7.07 -13.34
C ASN A 65 3.62 -6.31 -14.50
N ILE A 66 3.86 -5.00 -14.57
CA ILE A 66 3.72 -4.28 -15.81
C ILE A 66 4.85 -4.80 -16.71
N ARG A 67 4.51 -5.68 -17.67
CA ARG A 67 5.43 -6.20 -18.69
C ARG A 67 5.87 -5.03 -19.58
N LEU A 68 6.84 -4.26 -19.13
CA LEU A 68 7.47 -3.22 -19.93
C LEU A 68 8.98 -3.41 -19.83
N ARG A 69 9.66 -3.27 -20.96
CA ARG A 69 11.10 -3.44 -21.11
C ARG A 69 11.70 -2.03 -20.96
N ASN A 70 12.65 -1.78 -20.03
CA ASN A 70 13.52 -0.57 -19.88
C ASN A 70 13.30 0.35 -18.66
N VAL A 71 14.40 0.96 -18.19
CA VAL A 71 14.58 1.76 -16.94
C VAL A 71 13.57 2.90 -16.71
N GLU A 72 12.87 3.39 -17.74
CA GLU A 72 11.68 4.25 -17.62
C GLU A 72 10.54 3.61 -16.78
N LEU A 73 10.64 2.30 -16.54
CA LEU A 73 9.81 1.43 -15.71
C LEU A 73 9.56 1.92 -14.28
N LYS A 74 10.56 2.48 -13.58
CA LYS A 74 10.38 2.77 -12.14
C LYS A 74 9.39 3.92 -11.94
N ASN A 75 9.48 4.96 -12.77
CA ASN A 75 8.56 6.10 -12.74
C ASN A 75 7.18 5.71 -13.28
N LEU A 76 7.09 4.91 -14.35
CA LEU A 76 5.84 4.41 -14.88
C LEU A 76 5.09 3.49 -13.89
N LYS A 77 5.81 2.60 -13.18
CA LYS A 77 5.25 1.77 -12.11
C LYS A 77 4.71 2.62 -10.96
N LYS A 78 5.47 3.62 -10.50
CA LYS A 78 4.99 4.57 -9.47
C LYS A 78 3.73 5.32 -9.93
N LEU A 79 3.70 5.79 -11.17
CA LEU A 79 2.55 6.51 -11.73
C LEU A 79 1.31 5.60 -11.84
N TYR A 80 1.50 4.35 -12.24
CA TYR A 80 0.44 3.36 -12.32
C TYR A 80 -0.14 3.01 -10.94
N ILE A 81 0.70 2.76 -9.94
CA ILE A 81 0.27 2.52 -8.55
C ILE A 81 -0.46 3.74 -8.01
N LYS A 82 0.05 4.95 -8.26
CA LYS A 82 -0.65 6.20 -7.90
C LYS A 82 -2.03 6.28 -8.55
N ARG A 83 -2.15 5.96 -9.85
CA ARG A 83 -3.46 5.93 -10.52
C ARG A 83 -4.41 4.89 -9.94
N LEU A 84 -3.92 3.69 -9.63
CA LEU A 84 -4.73 2.66 -8.97
C LEU A 84 -5.22 3.16 -7.61
N LEU A 85 -4.31 3.73 -6.79
CA LEU A 85 -4.66 4.29 -5.49
C LEU A 85 -5.57 5.51 -5.59
N MET A 86 -5.51 6.32 -6.65
CA MET A 86 -6.45 7.42 -6.89
C MET A 86 -7.84 6.93 -7.32
N ASN A 87 -7.92 5.85 -8.09
CA ASN A 87 -9.19 5.22 -8.46
C ASN A 87 -9.83 4.51 -7.26
N ILE A 88 -9.01 4.08 -6.31
CA ILE A 88 -9.42 3.51 -5.03
C ILE A 88 -9.76 4.66 -4.07
N LYS A 89 -11.03 4.80 -3.66
CA LYS A 89 -11.46 5.90 -2.77
C LYS A 89 -10.78 5.82 -1.37
N MET A 90 -9.67 6.53 -1.18
CA MET A 90 -9.01 6.75 0.13
C MET A 90 -9.21 8.23 0.56
N PRO A 91 -10.36 8.58 1.16
CA PRO A 91 -10.80 9.97 1.27
C PRO A 91 -9.93 10.85 2.17
N ASN A 92 -9.20 10.27 3.12
CA ASN A 92 -8.38 11.00 4.08
C ASN A 92 -6.88 10.89 3.81
N LEU A 93 -6.46 10.25 2.70
CA LEU A 93 -5.04 10.08 2.39
C LEU A 93 -4.41 11.43 2.04
N LYS A 94 -3.51 11.89 2.91
CA LYS A 94 -2.78 13.16 2.75
C LYS A 94 -1.41 12.93 2.13
N GLU A 95 -0.74 11.85 2.54
CA GLU A 95 0.62 11.53 2.09
C GLU A 95 0.70 10.12 1.51
N LEU A 96 1.25 10.02 0.30
CA LEU A 96 1.56 8.75 -0.37
C LEU A 96 3.02 8.76 -0.82
N THR A 97 3.82 7.90 -0.20
CA THR A 97 5.25 7.76 -0.50
C THR A 97 5.50 6.39 -1.13
N LEU A 98 6.10 6.39 -2.32
CA LEU A 98 6.48 5.19 -3.09
C LEU A 98 7.96 5.29 -3.45
N GLU A 99 8.82 4.45 -2.87
CA GLU A 99 10.29 4.52 -3.04
C GLU A 99 10.94 3.23 -3.52
#